data_AF-A0A547Q6B4-F1
#
_entry.id   AF-A0A547Q6B4-F1
#
_cell.length_a   1.000
_cell.length_b   1.000
_cell.length_c   1.000
_cell.angle_alpha   90.00
_cell.angle_beta   90.00
_cell.angle_gamma   90.00
#
_symmetry.space_group_name_H-M   'P 1'
#
loop_
_entity.id
_entity.type
_entity.pdbx_description
1 polymer ?
#
loop_
_entity_poly.entity_id
_entity_poly.type
_entity_poly.pdbx_seq_one_letter_code
_entity_poly.pdbx_strand_id
1 'polypeptide(L)'
;MKRQKTAQEILAERVLVAVCGHLCLETIRNENFVMWLGVLEKVAPHCARSDAALAPLRCAANNLLRARPGKARDTALCQLRFQVAHYFAAMAAKRLEEWTGGGRS
;
A
#
# COMPACT_ATOMS: atom_id res chain seq x y z
N MET A 1 19.93 6.81 15.64
CA MET A 1 20.33 7.07 14.23
C MET A 1 19.30 6.48 13.28
N LYS A 2 18.61 7.29 12.46
CA LYS A 2 17.77 6.76 11.37
C LYS A 2 18.69 6.27 10.24
N ARG A 3 18.86 4.96 10.11
CA ARG A 3 19.61 4.36 8.99
C ARG A 3 18.88 4.67 7.68
N GLN A 4 19.61 5.22 6.72
CA GLN A 4 19.11 5.62 5.40
C GLN A 4 18.54 4.40 4.64
N LYS A 5 17.39 4.58 3.98
CA LYS A 5 16.78 3.54 3.12
C LYS A 5 17.63 3.34 1.87
N THR A 6 17.76 2.09 1.44
CA THR A 6 18.35 1.69 0.17
C THR A 6 17.43 2.04 -1.01
N ALA A 7 17.98 2.13 -2.21
CA ALA A 7 17.19 2.34 -3.44
C ALA A 7 16.14 1.23 -3.64
N GLN A 8 16.47 -0.01 -3.26
CA GLN A 8 15.56 -1.15 -3.33
C GLN A 8 14.37 -1.01 -2.36
N GLU A 9 14.61 -0.57 -1.11
CA GLU A 9 13.53 -0.32 -0.14
C GLU A 9 12.59 0.79 -0.64
N ILE A 10 13.14 1.88 -1.20
CA ILE A 10 12.33 2.98 -1.77
C ILE A 10 11.48 2.49 -2.95
N LEU A 11 12.07 1.70 -3.85
CA LEU A 11 11.35 1.16 -5.00
C LEU A 11 10.27 0.18 -4.55
N ALA A 12 10.56 -0.70 -3.60
CA ALA A 12 9.61 -1.65 -3.05
C ALA A 12 8.39 -0.96 -2.43
N GLU A 13 8.59 0.14 -1.71
CA GLU A 13 7.49 0.94 -1.15
C GLU A 13 6.58 1.53 -2.23
N ARG A 14 7.17 2.06 -3.32
CA ARG A 14 6.40 2.59 -4.45
C ARG A 14 5.58 1.49 -5.12
N VAL A 15 6.20 0.32 -5.33
CA VAL A 15 5.51 -0.84 -5.90
C VAL A 15 4.40 -1.32 -4.97
N LEU A 16 4.65 -1.41 -3.66
CA LEU A 16 3.63 -1.77 -2.67
C LEU A 16 2.39 -0.88 -2.80
N VAL A 17 2.57 0.45 -2.81
CA VAL A 17 1.46 1.41 -2.94
C VAL A 17 0.72 1.22 -4.26
N ALA A 18 1.45 1.11 -5.37
CA ALA A 18 0.84 0.95 -6.70
C ALA A 18 0.03 -0.35 -6.81
N VAL A 19 0.60 -1.48 -6.36
CA VAL A 19 -0.04 -2.79 -6.40
C VAL A 19 -1.28 -2.81 -5.51
N CYS A 20 -1.21 -2.27 -4.30
CA CYS A 20 -2.36 -2.16 -3.41
C CYS A 20 -3.47 -1.29 -4.03
N GLY A 21 -3.10 -0.19 -4.68
CA GLY A 21 -4.02 0.67 -5.45
C GLY A 21 -4.71 -0.11 -6.57
N HIS A 22 -3.94 -0.84 -7.38
CA HIS A 22 -4.50 -1.69 -8.43
C HIS A 22 -5.47 -2.73 -7.86
N LEU A 23 -5.06 -3.50 -6.85
CA LEU A 23 -5.88 -4.53 -6.18
C LEU A 23 -7.23 -4.02 -5.67
N CYS A 24 -7.36 -2.70 -5.48
CA CYS A 24 -8.59 -2.05 -5.03
C CYS A 24 -9.53 -1.60 -6.15
N LEU A 25 -9.09 -1.61 -7.42
CA LEU A 25 -9.93 -1.27 -8.56
C LEU A 25 -11.00 -2.35 -8.79
N GLU A 26 -12.24 -1.91 -9.01
CA GLU A 26 -13.40 -2.79 -9.21
C GLU A 26 -13.33 -3.63 -10.49
N THR A 27 -12.45 -3.25 -11.43
CA THR A 27 -12.31 -3.87 -12.75
C THR A 27 -11.30 -5.02 -12.81
N ILE A 28 -10.67 -5.38 -11.69
CA ILE A 28 -9.68 -6.46 -11.70
C ILE A 28 -10.33 -7.82 -11.96
N ARG A 29 -9.84 -8.49 -13.00
CA ARG A 29 -10.12 -9.88 -13.32
C ARG A 29 -9.21 -10.82 -12.53
N ASN A 30 -9.63 -12.08 -12.34
CA ASN A 30 -8.89 -13.08 -11.54
C ASN A 30 -7.41 -13.25 -11.92
N GLU A 31 -7.07 -13.24 -13.21
CA GLU A 31 -5.68 -13.38 -13.67
C GLU A 31 -4.82 -12.18 -13.26
N ASN A 32 -5.35 -10.96 -13.42
CA ASN A 32 -4.70 -9.74 -12.97
C ASN A 32 -4.54 -9.75 -11.44
N PHE A 33 -5.53 -10.27 -10.72
CA PHE A 33 -5.49 -10.37 -9.27
C PHE A 33 -4.34 -11.25 -8.79
N VAL A 34 -4.20 -12.46 -9.34
CA VAL A 34 -3.13 -13.41 -8.98
C VAL A 34 -1.75 -12.84 -9.33
N MET A 35 -1.62 -12.21 -10.50
CA MET A 35 -0.40 -11.53 -10.90
C MET A 35 0.00 -10.45 -9.88
N TRP A 36 -0.94 -9.59 -9.48
CA TRP A 36 -0.68 -8.53 -8.52
C TRP A 36 -0.34 -9.05 -7.12
N LEU A 37 -0.97 -10.15 -6.66
CA LEU A 37 -0.55 -10.83 -5.43
C LEU A 37 0.88 -11.35 -5.53
N GLY A 38 1.28 -11.94 -6.66
CA GLY A 38 2.65 -12.41 -6.87
C GLY A 38 3.69 -11.28 -6.85
N VAL A 39 3.35 -10.10 -7.36
CA VAL A 39 4.21 -8.90 -7.22
C VAL A 39 4.30 -8.48 -5.75
N LEU A 40 3.17 -8.48 -5.05
CA LEU A 40 3.08 -8.09 -3.65
C LEU A 40 3.94 -8.99 -2.75
N GLU A 41 3.93 -10.31 -2.97
CA GLU A 41 4.78 -11.27 -2.25
C GLU A 41 6.27 -10.96 -2.41
N LYS A 42 6.70 -10.56 -3.62
CA LYS A 42 8.10 -10.24 -3.89
C LYS A 42 8.57 -8.96 -3.19
N VAL A 43 7.70 -7.96 -3.08
CA VAL A 43 8.10 -6.64 -2.54
C VAL A 43 7.85 -6.49 -1.04
N ALA A 44 6.90 -7.23 -0.46
CA ALA A 44 6.54 -7.13 0.96
C ALA A 44 7.74 -7.29 1.93
N PRO A 45 8.71 -8.22 1.71
CA PRO A 45 9.88 -8.35 2.58
C PRO A 45 10.76 -7.09 2.61
N HIS A 46 10.85 -6.39 1.48
CA HIS A 46 11.63 -5.16 1.34
C HIS A 46 10.94 -3.92 1.94
N CYS A 47 9.68 -4.05 2.33
CA CYS A 47 8.91 -3.00 3.00
C CYS A 47 8.90 -3.14 4.53
N ALA A 48 9.74 -4.00 5.11
CA ALA A 48 9.76 -4.25 6.56
C ALA A 48 10.06 -2.99 7.39
N ARG A 49 10.83 -2.06 6.82
CA ARG A 49 11.33 -0.84 7.47
C ARG A 49 10.69 0.43 6.92
N SER A 50 9.47 0.30 6.38
CA SER A 50 8.79 1.41 5.77
C SER A 50 8.38 2.52 6.74
N ASP A 51 8.11 3.69 6.17
CA ASP A 51 7.66 4.83 6.97
C ASP A 51 6.37 4.49 7.72
N ALA A 52 6.15 5.13 8.86
CA ALA A 52 4.99 4.87 9.70
C ALA A 52 3.66 5.03 8.93
N ALA A 53 3.61 5.97 7.97
CA ALA A 53 2.46 6.18 7.10
C ALA A 53 2.11 4.97 6.21
N LEU A 54 3.09 4.13 5.86
CA LEU A 54 2.91 2.93 5.06
C LEU A 54 2.62 1.68 5.90
N ALA A 55 2.82 1.74 7.22
CA ALA A 55 2.66 0.58 8.08
C ALA A 55 1.24 -0.04 8.02
N PRO A 56 0.13 0.74 8.07
CA PRO A 56 -1.22 0.18 7.97
C PRO A 56 -1.47 -0.52 6.62
N LEU A 57 -1.02 0.11 5.54
CA LEU A 57 -1.16 -0.42 4.17
C LEU A 57 -0.40 -1.74 4.00
N ARG A 58 0.84 -1.80 4.51
CA ARG A 58 1.66 -3.02 4.54
C ARG A 58 1.01 -4.13 5.35
N CYS A 59 0.41 -3.82 6.50
CA CYS A 59 -0.28 -4.82 7.31
C CYS A 59 -1.49 -5.39 6.57
N ALA A 60 -2.31 -4.55 5.93
CA ALA A 60 -3.45 -5.02 5.14
C ALA A 60 -3.01 -5.86 3.93
N ALA A 61 -1.94 -5.45 3.24
CA ALA A 61 -1.33 -6.23 2.15
C ALA A 61 -0.89 -7.62 2.62
N ASN A 62 -0.19 -7.71 3.76
CA ASN A 62 0.23 -9.00 4.33
C ASN A 62 -0.96 -9.88 4.76
N ASN A 63 -2.03 -9.28 5.29
CA ASN A 63 -3.26 -10.00 5.60
C ASN A 63 -3.90 -10.58 4.34
N LEU A 64 -3.92 -9.81 3.24
CA LEU A 64 -4.41 -10.28 1.95
C LEU A 64 -3.59 -11.45 1.40
N LEU A 65 -2.25 -11.37 1.46
CA LEU A 65 -1.36 -12.46 1.05
C LEU A 65 -1.62 -13.77 1.81
N ARG A 66 -1.98 -13.67 3.10
CA ARG A 66 -2.28 -14.83 3.94
C ARG A 66 -3.72 -15.33 3.80
N ALA A 67 -4.60 -14.56 3.17
CA ALA A 67 -6.02 -14.86 3.10
C ALA A 67 -6.33 -15.96 2.06
N ARG A 68 -6.98 -17.02 2.53
CA ARG A 68 -7.49 -18.08 1.67
C ARG A 68 -8.62 -17.56 0.76
N PRO A 69 -8.79 -18.11 -0.46
CA PRO A 69 -9.90 -17.75 -1.34
C PRO A 69 -11.27 -17.80 -0.66
N GLY A 70 -12.21 -16.96 -1.11
CA GLY A 70 -13.56 -16.81 -0.54
C GLY A 70 -13.65 -15.70 0.51
N LYS A 71 -14.54 -15.87 1.48
CA LYS A 71 -14.93 -14.81 2.45
C LYS A 71 -13.75 -14.17 3.21
N ALA A 72 -12.72 -14.95 3.53
CA ALA A 72 -11.52 -14.43 4.20
C ALA A 72 -10.76 -13.44 3.31
N ARG A 73 -10.60 -13.76 2.03
CA ARG A 73 -9.98 -12.87 1.03
C ARG A 73 -10.83 -11.63 0.77
N ASP A 74 -12.14 -11.77 0.69
CA ASP A 74 -13.03 -10.62 0.51
C ASP A 74 -12.93 -9.64 1.69
N THR A 75 -12.85 -10.18 2.92
CA THR A 75 -12.63 -9.38 4.13
C THR A 75 -11.28 -8.67 4.09
N ALA A 76 -10.21 -9.38 3.72
CA ALA A 76 -8.88 -8.79 3.59
C ALA A 76 -8.81 -7.72 2.48
N LEU A 77 -9.53 -7.91 1.38
CA LEU A 77 -9.67 -6.91 0.31
C LEU A 77 -10.42 -5.68 0.79
N CYS A 78 -11.51 -5.84 1.54
CA CYS A 78 -12.23 -4.73 2.13
C CYS A 78 -11.33 -3.90 3.06
N GLN A 79 -10.53 -4.57 3.90
CA GLN A 79 -9.53 -3.91 4.75
C GLN A 79 -8.46 -3.20 3.93
N LEU A 80 -7.95 -3.84 2.88
CA LEU A 80 -6.96 -3.22 1.99
C LEU A 80 -7.50 -1.96 1.33
N ARG A 81 -8.73 -2.01 0.80
CA ARG A 81 -9.43 -0.86 0.20
C ARG A 81 -9.53 0.31 1.18
N PHE A 82 -9.94 0.03 2.42
CA PHE A 82 -10.01 1.05 3.46
C PHE A 82 -8.64 1.70 3.71
N GLN A 83 -7.57 0.90 3.86
CA GLN A 83 -6.23 1.43 4.11
C GLN A 83 -5.64 2.17 2.91
N VAL A 84 -5.93 1.75 1.69
CA VAL A 84 -5.56 2.46 0.45
C VAL A 84 -6.22 3.83 0.40
N ALA A 85 -7.54 3.88 0.64
CA ALA A 85 -8.28 5.14 0.66
C ALA A 85 -7.73 6.10 1.72
N HIS A 86 -7.48 5.60 2.94
CA HIS A 86 -6.92 6.40 4.02
C HIS A 86 -5.50 6.90 3.70
N TYR A 87 -4.64 6.06 3.12
CA TYR A 87 -3.30 6.44 2.71
C TYR A 87 -3.34 7.58 1.68
N PHE A 88 -4.15 7.44 0.62
CA PHE A 88 -4.24 8.48 -0.41
C PHE A 88 -4.90 9.75 0.09
N ALA A 89 -5.88 9.67 0.99
CA ALA A 89 -6.48 10.85 1.63
C ALA A 89 -5.43 11.64 2.45
N ALA A 90 -4.63 10.95 3.27
CA ALA A 90 -3.56 11.58 4.04
C ALA A 90 -2.47 12.19 3.13
N MET A 91 -2.09 11.50 2.07
CA MET A 91 -1.13 12.02 1.10
C MET A 91 -1.68 13.23 0.35
N ALA A 92 -2.95 13.21 -0.04
CA ALA A 92 -3.61 14.34 -0.70
C ALA A 92 -3.68 15.57 0.22
N ALA A 93 -4.06 15.39 1.49
CA ALA A 93 -4.06 16.46 2.49
C ALA A 93 -2.67 17.09 2.64
N LYS A 94 -1.63 16.27 2.80
CA LYS A 94 -0.25 16.76 2.87
C LYS A 94 0.16 17.54 1.62
N ARG A 95 -0.19 17.05 0.42
CA ARG A 95 0.12 17.76 -0.83
C ARG A 95 -0.65 19.08 -0.96
N LEU A 96 -1.87 19.12 -0.47
CA LEU A 96 -2.67 20.34 -0.41
C LEU A 96 -2.05 21.37 0.54
N GLU A 97 -1.60 20.96 1.72
CA GLU A 97 -0.85 21.81 2.66
C GLU A 97 0.44 22.36 2.04
N GLU A 98 1.21 21.50 1.35
CA GLU A 98 2.42 21.92 0.63
C GLU A 98 2.11 22.94 -0.48
N TRP A 99 1.04 22.72 -1.25
CA TRP A 99 0.64 23.60 -2.36
C TRP A 99 0.10 24.94 -1.87
N THR A 100 -0.68 24.93 -0.79
CA THR A 100 -1.23 26.14 -0.15
C THR A 100 -0.16 26.90 0.66
N GLY A 101 1.05 26.36 0.78
CA GLY A 101 2.20 27.01 1.42
C GLY A 101 2.11 27.03 2.95
N GLY A 102 1.58 25.96 3.56
CA GLY A 102 1.38 25.83 5.00
C GLY A 102 2.58 26.33 5.83
N GLY A 103 2.48 27.58 6.30
CA GLY A 103 3.52 28.27 7.08
C GLY A 103 4.01 29.63 6.57
N ARG A 104 3.22 30.45 5.85
CA ARG A 104 3.42 31.91 5.86
C ARG A 104 2.44 32.56 6.83
N SER A 105 2.77 32.50 8.11
CA SER A 105 2.41 33.46 9.17
C SER A 105 3.40 33.30 10.31
#